data_AF-A0A7X5VQB8-F1
#
_entry.id   AF-A0A7X5VQB8-F1
#
_cell.length_a   1.000
_cell.length_b   1.000
_cell.length_c   1.000
_cell.angle_alpha   90.00
_cell.angle_beta   90.00
_cell.angle_gamma   90.00
#
_symmetry.space_group_name_H-M   'P 1'
#
loop_
_entity.id
_entity.type
_entity.pdbx_description
1 polymer ?
#
loop_
_entity_poly.entity_id
_entity_poly.type
_entity_poly.pdbx_seq_one_letter_code
_entity_poly.pdbx_strand_id
1 'polypeptide(L)'
;ALALEVAGRPAVFLDGPAGSQVPLSVIEAMNRQLVQANANTGGHFATSLAADEVLSGAHRRVAEFVGGDDPGEIVFGPNMTTLTLGLARTLTRVWGSGDEIVVTRM
;
A
#
# COMPACT_ATOMS: atom_id res chain seq x y z
N ALA A 1 18.93 12.72 -1.37
CA ALA A 1 18.37 12.38 -2.69
C ALA A 1 19.32 11.40 -3.37
N LEU A 2 18.81 10.55 -4.26
CA LEU A 2 19.64 9.60 -5.02
C LEU A 2 20.66 10.38 -5.88
N ALA A 3 21.95 10.15 -5.65
CA ALA A 3 23.04 10.85 -6.32
C ALA A 3 23.80 9.88 -7.21
N LEU A 4 23.24 9.61 -8.39
CA LEU A 4 23.86 8.74 -9.41
C LEU A 4 24.41 9.57 -10.56
N GLU A 5 25.46 9.06 -11.18
CA GLU A 5 25.93 9.52 -12.49
C GLU A 5 25.55 8.51 -13.58
N VAL A 6 25.08 9.02 -14.71
CA VAL A 6 24.76 8.23 -15.91
C VAL A 6 25.53 8.83 -17.07
N ALA A 7 26.38 8.02 -17.70
CA ALA A 7 27.28 8.47 -18.78
C ALA A 7 28.13 9.70 -18.40
N GLY A 8 28.66 9.71 -17.17
CA GLY A 8 29.54 10.77 -16.64
C GLY A 8 28.82 12.10 -16.35
N ARG A 9 27.49 12.09 -16.20
CA ARG A 9 26.69 13.27 -15.86
C ARG A 9 25.75 12.98 -14.68
N PRO A 10 25.47 13.95 -13.80
CA PRO A 10 24.46 13.80 -12.76
C PRO A 10 23.10 13.40 -13.34
N ALA A 11 22.48 12.37 -12.76
CA ALA A 11 21.21 11.85 -13.24
C ALA A 11 20.03 12.77 -12.87
N VAL A 12 19.06 12.88 -13.78
CA VAL A 12 17.73 13.46 -13.53
C VAL A 12 16.70 12.38 -13.83
N PHE A 13 15.88 12.04 -12.83
CA PHE A 13 14.91 10.95 -12.91
C PHE A 13 13.54 11.51 -13.30
N LEU A 14 13.08 11.18 -14.51
CA LEU A 14 11.78 11.58 -15.08
C LEU A 14 10.90 10.36 -15.41
N ASP A 15 11.15 9.24 -14.73
CA ASP A 15 10.55 7.93 -14.92
C ASP A 15 9.62 7.53 -13.76
N GLY A 16 9.14 8.52 -12.99
CA GLY A 16 8.27 8.31 -11.82
C GLY A 16 7.07 7.37 -12.04
N PRO A 17 6.37 7.38 -13.20
CA PRO A 17 5.28 6.43 -13.47
C PRO A 17 5.70 4.96 -13.45
N ALA A 18 6.98 4.64 -13.70
CA ALA A 18 7.50 3.27 -13.61
C ALA A 18 7.88 2.87 -12.17
N GLY A 19 8.07 3.86 -11.28
CA GLY A 19 8.43 3.65 -9.89
C GLY A 19 9.08 4.89 -9.28
N SER A 20 8.59 5.33 -8.12
CA SER A 20 9.19 6.44 -7.37
C SER A 20 10.39 5.99 -6.56
N GLN A 21 11.37 6.87 -6.39
CA GLN A 21 12.44 6.68 -5.42
C GLN A 21 11.90 6.72 -3.98
N VAL A 22 12.52 5.96 -3.08
CA VAL A 22 12.04 5.83 -1.68
C VAL A 22 12.78 6.83 -0.78
N PRO A 23 12.08 7.74 -0.07
CA PRO A 23 12.70 8.63 0.91
C PRO A 23 13.29 7.86 2.09
N LEU A 24 14.36 8.39 2.69
CA LEU A 24 15.02 7.78 3.85
C LEU A 24 14.05 7.55 5.02
N SER A 25 13.13 8.48 5.27
CA SER A 25 12.13 8.36 6.33
C SER A 25 11.23 7.13 6.19
N VAL A 26 10.93 6.70 4.96
CA VAL A 26 10.15 5.48 4.68
C VAL A 26 10.99 4.24 5.01
N ILE A 27 12.26 4.23 4.58
CA ILE A 27 13.21 3.14 4.89
C ILE A 27 13.37 2.98 6.40
N GLU A 28 13.53 4.08 7.12
CA GLU A 28 13.66 4.07 8.58
C GLU A 28 12.38 3.57 9.28
N ALA A 29 11.20 3.94 8.77
CA ALA A 29 9.93 3.43 9.31
C ALA A 29 9.79 1.92 9.10
N MET A 30 10.11 1.42 7.91
CA MET A 30 10.13 -0.02 7.62
C MET A 30 11.13 -0.75 8.50
N ASN A 31 12.35 -0.20 8.66
CA ASN A 31 13.38 -0.79 9.50
C ASN A 31 12.95 -0.83 10.98
N ARG A 32 12.37 0.25 11.51
CA ARG A 32 11.83 0.26 12.87
C ARG A 32 10.79 -0.84 13.06
N GLN A 33 9.84 -0.99 12.14
CA GLN A 33 8.84 -2.05 12.22
C GLN A 33 9.48 -3.44 12.23
N LEU A 34 10.40 -3.71 11.32
CA LEU A 34 11.06 -5.01 11.20
C LEU A 34 11.92 -5.38 12.41
N VAL A 35 12.62 -4.40 12.99
CA VAL A 35 13.53 -4.63 14.11
C VAL A 35 12.78 -4.67 15.45
N GLN A 36 11.75 -3.82 15.62
CA GLN A 36 11.14 -3.58 16.93
C GLN A 36 9.78 -4.28 17.12
N ALA A 37 9.05 -4.57 16.04
CA ALA A 37 7.65 -4.98 16.11
C ALA A 37 7.29 -6.08 15.10
N ASN A 38 8.28 -6.84 14.60
CA ASN A 38 8.01 -7.94 13.67
C ASN A 38 7.37 -9.14 14.38
N ALA A 39 6.04 -9.24 14.27
CA ALA A 39 5.25 -10.35 14.75
C ALA A 39 3.96 -10.50 13.95
N ASN A 40 3.36 -11.69 14.01
CA ASN A 40 1.97 -11.86 13.59
C ASN A 40 1.04 -11.04 14.51
N THR A 41 -0.08 -10.59 13.95
CA THR A 41 -1.11 -9.78 14.62
C THR A 41 -2.01 -10.62 15.54
N GLY A 42 -2.68 -9.98 16.51
CA GLY A 42 -3.71 -10.62 17.35
C GLY A 42 -3.18 -11.48 18.51
N GLY A 43 -1.88 -11.41 18.79
CA GLY A 43 -1.26 -12.02 19.96
C GLY A 43 -1.25 -11.09 21.17
N HIS A 44 -1.17 -11.67 22.37
CA HIS A 44 -1.17 -10.91 23.62
C HIS A 44 0.24 -10.50 24.09
N PHE A 45 1.28 -10.79 23.30
CA PHE A 45 2.67 -10.50 23.62
C PHE A 45 3.13 -9.18 23.00
N ALA A 46 4.13 -8.55 23.60
CA ALA A 46 4.51 -7.17 23.32
C ALA A 46 4.75 -6.85 21.84
N THR A 47 5.45 -7.71 21.10
CA THR A 47 5.74 -7.46 19.68
C THR A 47 4.52 -7.60 18.78
N SER A 48 3.52 -8.44 19.15
CA SER A 48 2.26 -8.52 18.42
C SER A 48 1.41 -7.28 18.64
N LEU A 49 1.32 -6.80 19.88
CA LEU A 49 0.62 -5.54 20.21
C LEU A 49 1.25 -4.34 19.49
N ALA A 50 2.59 -4.29 19.41
CA ALA A 50 3.28 -3.25 18.65
C ALA A 50 3.03 -3.35 17.14
N ALA A 51 2.95 -4.56 16.58
CA ALA A 51 2.59 -4.78 15.18
C ALA A 51 1.15 -4.30 14.89
N ASP A 52 0.21 -4.61 15.78
CA ASP A 52 -1.20 -4.21 15.69
C ASP A 52 -1.35 -2.68 15.78
N GLU A 53 -0.55 -2.01 16.62
CA GLU A 53 -0.53 -0.55 16.69
C GLU A 53 -0.08 0.07 15.36
N VAL A 54 0.99 -0.46 14.76
CA VAL A 54 1.47 0.02 13.46
C VAL A 54 0.44 -0.21 12.36
N LEU A 55 -0.19 -1.38 12.32
CA LEU A 55 -1.24 -1.69 11.34
C LEU A 55 -2.45 -0.77 11.52
N SER A 56 -2.99 -0.65 12.74
CA SER A 56 -4.15 0.23 13.01
C SER A 56 -3.85 1.71 12.71
N GLY A 57 -2.63 2.16 13.00
CA GLY A 57 -2.14 3.48 12.63
C GLY A 57 -2.11 3.68 11.11
N ALA A 58 -1.62 2.70 10.36
CA ALA A 58 -1.60 2.74 8.90
C ALA A 58 -3.02 2.83 8.31
N HIS A 59 -3.97 2.01 8.79
CA HIS A 59 -5.37 2.07 8.37
C HIS A 59 -5.96 3.47 8.58
N ARG A 60 -5.78 4.08 9.77
CA ARG A 60 -6.28 5.43 10.06
C ARG A 60 -5.69 6.48 9.11
N ARG A 61 -4.37 6.46 8.93
CA ARG A 61 -3.68 7.45 8.08
C ARG A 61 -4.04 7.33 6.62
N VAL A 62 -4.27 6.11 6.12
CA VAL A 62 -4.69 5.90 4.73
C VAL A 62 -6.14 6.35 4.54
N ALA A 63 -7.04 6.07 5.48
CA ALA A 63 -8.41 6.59 5.45
C ALA A 63 -8.43 8.12 5.37
N GLU A 64 -7.70 8.79 6.26
CA GLU A 64 -7.53 10.25 6.22
C GLU A 64 -6.96 10.74 4.87
N PHE A 65 -5.94 10.06 4.33
CA PHE A 65 -5.30 10.45 3.08
C PHE A 65 -6.23 10.38 1.87
N VAL A 66 -7.12 9.38 1.82
CA VAL A 66 -8.09 9.21 0.72
C VAL A 66 -9.41 9.94 0.98
N GLY A 67 -9.55 10.65 2.10
CA GLY A 67 -10.75 11.40 2.47
C GLY A 67 -11.89 10.53 3.00
N GLY A 68 -11.59 9.34 3.54
CA GLY A 68 -12.55 8.47 4.22
C GLY A 68 -12.53 8.66 5.74
N ASP A 69 -13.66 8.37 6.38
CA ASP A 69 -13.85 8.53 7.83
C ASP A 69 -13.73 7.21 8.61
N ASP A 70 -13.83 6.06 7.94
CA ASP A 70 -13.75 4.74 8.56
C ASP A 70 -12.47 3.98 8.14
N PRO A 71 -11.50 3.79 9.07
CA PRO A 71 -10.33 2.94 8.84
C PRO A 71 -10.65 1.48 8.48
N GLY A 72 -11.85 0.99 8.84
CA GLY A 72 -12.36 -0.33 8.51
C GLY A 72 -12.67 -0.54 7.03
N GLU A 73 -12.81 0.53 6.26
CA GLU A 73 -13.03 0.47 4.79
C GLU A 73 -11.71 0.33 4.00
N ILE A 74 -10.56 0.43 4.67
CA ILE A 74 -9.23 0.30 4.05
C ILE A 74 -8.82 -1.18 4.00
N VAL A 75 -8.50 -1.67 2.80
CA VAL A 75 -7.98 -3.02 2.59
C VAL A 75 -6.57 -2.95 2.02
N PHE A 76 -5.58 -3.43 2.78
CA PHE A 76 -4.21 -3.58 2.29
C PHE A 76 -4.05 -4.85 1.46
N GLY A 77 -3.26 -4.75 0.39
CA GLY A 77 -2.89 -5.88 -0.44
C GLY A 77 -1.59 -5.64 -1.21
N PRO A 78 -1.13 -6.61 -2.00
CA PRO A 78 0.21 -6.58 -2.58
C PRO A 78 0.45 -5.45 -3.59
N ASN A 79 -0.57 -5.11 -4.39
CA ASN A 79 -0.54 -4.04 -5.39
C ASN A 79 -1.95 -3.80 -5.97
N MET A 80 -2.09 -2.72 -6.76
CA MET A 80 -3.34 -2.34 -7.42
C MET A 80 -3.91 -3.46 -8.31
N THR A 81 -3.09 -4.12 -9.11
CA THR A 81 -3.54 -5.17 -10.05
C THR A 81 -4.14 -6.36 -9.30
N THR A 82 -3.46 -6.88 -8.28
CA THR A 82 -3.94 -8.01 -7.47
C THR A 82 -5.24 -7.66 -6.75
N LEU A 83 -5.32 -6.46 -6.15
CA LEU A 83 -6.54 -5.99 -5.49
C LEU A 83 -7.72 -5.84 -6.47
N THR A 84 -7.48 -5.27 -7.64
CA THR A 84 -8.51 -5.09 -8.68
C THR A 84 -9.08 -6.44 -9.14
N LEU A 85 -8.22 -7.42 -9.40
CA LEU A 85 -8.66 -8.77 -9.77
C LEU A 85 -9.41 -9.47 -8.63
N GLY A 86 -9.01 -9.24 -7.37
CA GLY A 86 -9.72 -9.71 -6.19
C GLY A 86 -11.13 -9.12 -6.10
N LEU A 87 -11.24 -7.79 -6.21
CA LEU A 87 -12.51 -7.08 -6.20
C LEU A 87 -13.44 -7.55 -7.32
N ALA A 88 -12.94 -7.66 -8.56
CA ALA A 88 -13.70 -8.14 -9.70
C ALA A 88 -14.30 -9.53 -9.43
N ARG A 89 -13.50 -10.48 -8.91
CA ARG A 89 -13.99 -11.83 -8.57
C ARG A 89 -15.06 -11.80 -7.48
N THR A 90 -14.96 -10.90 -6.51
CA THR A 90 -16.00 -10.75 -5.48
C THR A 90 -17.31 -10.22 -6.08
N LEU A 91 -17.22 -9.17 -6.92
CA LEU A 91 -18.39 -8.56 -7.56
C LEU A 91 -19.11 -9.51 -8.53
N THR A 92 -18.38 -10.36 -9.27
CA THR A 92 -19.00 -11.33 -10.19
C THR A 92 -19.98 -12.31 -9.52
N ARG A 93 -19.92 -12.46 -8.19
CA ARG A 93 -20.86 -13.33 -7.45
C ARG A 93 -22.28 -12.78 -7.38
N VAL A 94 -22.46 -11.48 -7.59
CA VAL A 94 -23.76 -10.80 -7.54
C VAL A 94 -24.24 -10.32 -8.91
N TRP A 95 -23.44 -10.49 -9.96
CA TRP A 95 -23.80 -10.12 -11.32
C TRP A 95 -24.60 -11.22 -12.03
N GLY A 96 -25.48 -10.80 -12.92
CA GLY A 96 -26.35 -11.66 -13.70
C GLY A 96 -26.36 -11.32 -15.19
N SER A 97 -27.15 -12.09 -15.93
CA SER A 97 -27.38 -11.83 -17.35
C SER A 97 -28.02 -10.46 -17.54
N GLY A 98 -27.44 -9.63 -18.41
CA GLY A 98 -27.93 -8.28 -18.72
C GLY A 98 -27.26 -7.16 -17.93
N ASP A 99 -26.43 -7.47 -16.93
CA ASP A 99 -25.59 -6.47 -16.27
C ASP A 99 -24.46 -5.99 -17.20
N GLU A 100 -24.07 -4.73 -17.06
CA GLU A 100 -23.04 -4.09 -17.89
C GLU A 100 -21.87 -3.59 -17.04
N ILE A 101 -20.65 -3.71 -17.58
CA ILE A 101 -19.42 -3.20 -16.96
C ILE A 101 -18.88 -2.07 -17.83
N VAL A 102 -18.85 -0.86 -17.28
CA VAL A 102 -18.30 0.31 -17.97
C VAL A 102 -16.84 0.50 -17.56
N VAL A 103 -15.95 0.59 -18.55
CA VAL A 103 -14.52 0.83 -18.36
C VAL A 103 -14.03 1.92 -19.30
N THR A 104 -12.86 2.49 -19.01
CA THR A 104 -12.20 3.46 -19.89
C THR A 104 -11.21 2.77 -20.82
N ARG A 105 -10.94 3.40 -21.97
CA ARG A 105 -9.84 2.99 -22.85
C ARG A 105 -8.50 3.38 -22.21
N MET A 106 -7.50 2.50 -22.35
CA MET A 106 -6.09 2.79 -22.05
C MET A 106 -5.36 3.46 -23.21
#